data_AF-A0A2G2L2Q1-F1
#
_entry.id   AF-A0A2G2L2Q1-F1
#
_cell.length_a   1.000
_cell.length_b   1.000
_cell.length_c   1.000
_cell.angle_alpha   90.00
_cell.angle_beta   90.00
_cell.angle_gamma   90.00
#
_symmetry.space_group_name_H-M   'P 1'
#
loop_
_entity.id
_entity.type
_entity.pdbx_description
1 polymer ?
#
loop_
_entity_poly.entity_id
_entity_poly.type
_entity_poly.pdbx_seq_one_letter_code
_entity_poly.pdbx_strand_id
1 'polypeptide(L)'
;MESIKKEHFYYAIFGLAMGCILSMGGLSDFEQINGLFLFENLPMLFVFALSIGLNMIGFFLFFKNKKLSQKSYIKGTIPGSLLFGVGWAITGACPSIALVQLGEGQLAAIVTIFGIYLGVWLFRRFVIANPSFDNGICGEE
;
A
#
# COMPACT_ATOMS: atom_id res chain seq x y z
N MET A 1 -25.11 1.38 -17.75
CA MET A 1 -25.27 0.64 -16.48
C MET A 1 -24.56 -0.72 -16.49
N GLU A 2 -24.64 -1.51 -17.57
CA GLU A 2 -24.06 -2.87 -17.62
C GLU A 2 -22.53 -2.94 -17.58
N SER A 3 -21.84 -1.92 -18.11
CA SER A 3 -20.36 -1.83 -18.08
C SER A 3 -19.83 -1.60 -16.67
N ILE A 4 -20.49 -0.73 -15.88
CA ILE A 4 -20.11 -0.40 -14.50
C ILE A 4 -20.14 -1.65 -13.61
N LYS A 5 -21.15 -2.51 -13.78
CA LYS A 5 -21.30 -3.74 -12.99
C LYS A 5 -20.21 -4.77 -13.32
N LYS A 6 -19.79 -4.85 -14.59
CA LYS A 6 -18.69 -5.74 -15.03
C LYS A 6 -17.36 -5.27 -14.45
N GLU A 7 -17.06 -3.98 -14.49
CA GLU A 7 -15.82 -3.43 -13.93
C GLU A 7 -15.71 -3.65 -12.41
N HIS A 8 -16.77 -3.36 -11.65
CA HIS A 8 -16.80 -3.64 -10.21
C HIS A 8 -16.64 -5.13 -9.89
N PHE A 9 -17.20 -6.01 -10.73
CA PHE A 9 -17.02 -7.45 -10.57
C PHE A 9 -15.59 -7.90 -10.84
N TYR A 10 -14.93 -7.36 -11.87
CA TYR A 10 -13.50 -7.60 -12.12
C TYR A 10 -12.62 -7.12 -10.96
N TYR A 11 -12.91 -5.94 -10.39
CA TYR A 11 -12.18 -5.44 -9.22
C TYR A 11 -12.41 -6.30 -7.98
N ALA A 12 -13.64 -6.78 -7.75
CA ALA A 12 -13.94 -7.68 -6.65
C ALA A 12 -13.17 -9.00 -6.78
N ILE A 13 -13.13 -9.60 -7.98
CA ILE A 13 -12.34 -10.81 -8.25
C ILE A 13 -10.85 -10.57 -8.02
N PHE A 14 -10.30 -9.47 -8.53
CA PHE A 14 -8.89 -9.14 -8.34
C PHE A 14 -8.55 -8.92 -6.86
N GLY A 15 -9.41 -8.24 -6.12
CA GLY A 15 -9.25 -8.03 -4.68
C GLY A 15 -9.30 -9.34 -3.90
N LEU A 16 -10.25 -10.22 -4.21
CA LEU A 16 -10.35 -11.56 -3.62
C LEU A 16 -9.13 -12.42 -3.94
N ALA A 17 -8.70 -12.44 -5.20
CA ALA A 17 -7.52 -13.20 -5.63
C ALA A 17 -6.26 -12.69 -4.92
N MET A 18 -6.07 -11.38 -4.86
CA MET A 18 -4.93 -10.76 -4.17
C MET A 18 -4.97 -11.08 -2.66
N GLY A 19 -6.14 -10.97 -2.02
CA GLY A 19 -6.32 -11.34 -0.61
C GLY A 19 -6.02 -12.81 -0.33
N CYS A 20 -6.52 -13.74 -1.16
CA CYS A 20 -6.23 -15.17 -1.04
C CYS A 20 -4.73 -15.48 -1.19
N ILE A 21 -4.05 -14.89 -2.18
CA ILE A 21 -2.61 -15.10 -2.39
C ILE A 21 -1.81 -14.59 -1.18
N LEU A 22 -2.20 -13.44 -0.62
CA LEU A 22 -1.54 -12.86 0.55
C LEU A 22 -1.75 -13.70 1.81
N SER A 23 -2.97 -14.17 2.05
CA SER A 23 -3.31 -15.07 3.16
C SER A 23 -2.55 -16.40 3.04
N MET A 24 -2.54 -17.02 1.86
CA MET A 24 -1.78 -18.25 1.60
C MET A 24 -0.26 -18.05 1.70
N GLY A 25 0.23 -16.84 1.44
CA GLY A 25 1.64 -16.48 1.53
C GLY A 25 2.14 -16.26 2.96
N GLY A 26 1.25 -16.23 3.97
CA GLY A 26 1.62 -15.99 5.37
C GLY A 26 2.01 -14.54 5.68
N LEU A 27 1.80 -13.60 4.74
CA LEU A 27 2.09 -12.18 4.94
C LEU A 27 1.15 -11.49 5.95
N SER A 28 0.13 -12.20 6.46
CA SER A 28 -0.74 -11.70 7.52
C SER A 28 -0.11 -11.81 8.91
N ASP A 29 0.90 -12.67 9.10
CA ASP A 29 1.58 -12.85 10.39
C ASP A 29 2.68 -11.81 10.64
N PHE A 30 2.64 -11.21 11.82
CA PHE A 30 3.63 -10.20 12.25
C PHE A 30 5.04 -10.79 12.38
N GLU A 31 5.15 -12.04 12.82
CA GLU A 31 6.43 -12.71 13.06
C GLU A 31 7.19 -13.00 11.75
N GLN A 32 6.45 -13.34 10.69
CA GLN A 32 7.02 -13.56 9.36
C GLN A 32 7.56 -12.25 8.76
N ILE A 33 6.84 -11.14 8.96
CA ILE A 33 7.26 -9.81 8.52
C ILE A 33 8.46 -9.32 9.35
N ASN A 34 8.48 -9.55 10.66
CA ASN A 34 9.62 -9.18 11.48
C ASN A 34 10.87 -10.02 11.12
N GLY A 35 10.70 -11.31 10.85
CA GLY A 35 11.77 -12.19 10.37
C GLY A 35 12.28 -11.83 8.97
N LEU A 36 11.47 -11.14 8.15
CA LEU A 36 11.94 -10.52 6.90
C LEU A 36 12.90 -9.36 7.19
N PHE A 37 12.58 -8.48 8.14
CA PHE A 37 13.45 -7.35 8.52
C PHE A 37 14.73 -7.79 9.24
N LEU A 38 14.66 -8.87 10.02
CA LEU A 38 15.81 -9.48 10.71
C LEU A 38 16.66 -10.36 9.78
N PHE A 39 16.30 -10.50 8.50
CA PHE A 39 16.95 -11.37 7.51
C PHE A 39 16.98 -12.86 7.90
N GLU A 40 16.10 -13.30 8.78
CA GLU A 40 15.95 -14.71 9.16
C GLU A 40 15.23 -15.51 8.06
N ASN A 41 14.23 -14.88 7.43
CA ASN A 41 13.43 -15.50 6.36
C ASN A 41 13.87 -15.03 4.96
N LEU A 42 15.04 -15.51 4.53
CA LEU A 42 15.55 -15.29 3.16
C LEU A 42 14.55 -15.63 2.03
N PRO A 43 13.74 -16.71 2.07
CA PRO A 43 12.82 -17.01 0.97
C PRO A 43 11.75 -15.93 0.77
N MET A 44 11.20 -15.34 1.83
CA MET A 44 10.25 -14.23 1.70
C MET A 44 10.89 -12.98 1.10
N LEU A 45 12.15 -12.71 1.46
CA LEU A 45 12.92 -11.62 0.87
C LEU A 45 13.06 -11.79 -0.65
N PHE A 46 13.36 -12.99 -1.12
CA PHE A 46 13.43 -13.28 -2.55
C PHE A 46 12.07 -13.14 -3.25
N VAL A 47 10.97 -13.55 -2.61
CA VAL A 47 9.61 -13.37 -3.17
C VAL A 47 9.26 -11.89 -3.33
N PHE A 48 9.57 -11.06 -2.33
CA PHE A 48 9.40 -9.60 -2.40
C PHE A 48 10.28 -8.98 -3.48
N ALA A 49 11.57 -9.31 -3.50
CA ALA A 49 12.52 -8.79 -4.50
C ALA A 49 12.12 -9.18 -5.93
N LEU A 50 11.71 -10.44 -6.13
CA LEU A 50 11.23 -10.93 -7.43
C LEU A 50 9.94 -10.21 -7.84
N SER A 51 9.00 -10.02 -6.92
CA SER A 51 7.74 -9.29 -7.19
C SER A 51 8.01 -7.85 -7.63
N ILE A 52 8.92 -7.14 -6.96
CA ILE A 52 9.33 -5.79 -7.34
C ILE A 52 10.03 -5.81 -8.71
N GLY A 53 10.94 -6.76 -8.94
CA GLY A 53 11.64 -6.93 -10.20
C GLY A 53 10.70 -7.18 -11.38
N LEU A 54 9.73 -8.10 -11.22
CA LEU A 54 8.71 -8.39 -12.23
C LEU A 54 7.83 -7.17 -12.52
N ASN A 55 7.44 -6.42 -11.49
CA ASN A 55 6.70 -5.17 -11.67
C ASN A 55 7.53 -4.14 -12.46
N MET A 56 8.82 -4.00 -12.14
CA MET A 56 9.69 -3.04 -12.83
C MET A 56 9.89 -3.41 -14.30
N ILE A 57 10.12 -4.70 -14.59
CA ILE A 57 10.22 -5.22 -15.96
C ILE A 57 8.90 -5.04 -16.71
N GLY A 58 7.77 -5.36 -16.05
CA GLY A 58 6.43 -5.20 -16.61
C GLY A 58 6.13 -3.76 -16.98
N PHE A 59 6.39 -2.81 -16.07
CA PHE A 59 6.25 -1.39 -16.34
C PHE A 59 7.14 -0.92 -17.49
N PHE A 60 8.41 -1.34 -17.49
CA PHE A 60 9.36 -0.96 -18.55
C PHE A 60 8.92 -1.46 -19.94
N LEU A 61 8.38 -2.68 -20.03
CA LEU A 61 7.94 -3.27 -21.30
C LEU A 61 6.65 -2.62 -21.82
N PHE A 62 5.68 -2.39 -20.94
CA PHE A 62 4.34 -1.89 -21.32
C PHE A 62 4.29 -0.38 -21.55
N PHE A 63 5.09 0.40 -20.81
CA PHE A 63 5.05 1.86 -20.84
C PHE A 63 6.17 2.50 -21.67
N LYS A 64 6.97 1.71 -22.38
CA LYS A 64 8.03 2.20 -23.28
C LYS A 64 7.55 3.29 -24.27
N ASN A 65 6.27 3.24 -24.67
CA ASN A 65 5.68 4.17 -25.66
C ASN A 65 4.56 5.06 -25.10
N LYS A 66 4.29 5.05 -23.78
CA LYS A 66 3.24 5.89 -23.18
C LYS A 66 3.85 6.93 -22.25
N LYS A 67 3.45 8.20 -22.40
CA LYS A 67 3.74 9.24 -21.41
C LYS A 67 3.03 8.88 -20.11
N LEU A 68 3.78 8.40 -19.14
CA LEU A 68 3.31 8.28 -17.77
C LEU A 68 3.14 9.69 -17.21
N SER A 69 1.97 9.97 -16.63
CA SER A 69 1.80 11.17 -15.80
C SER A 69 2.73 11.01 -14.60
N GLN A 70 3.84 11.75 -14.61
CA GLN A 70 4.81 11.69 -13.53
C GLN A 70 4.22 12.45 -12.34
N LYS A 71 4.10 11.78 -11.20
CA LYS A 71 3.71 12.45 -9.97
C LYS A 71 4.76 13.50 -9.63
N SER A 72 4.34 14.76 -9.56
CA SER A 72 5.22 15.87 -9.20
C SER A 72 5.72 15.69 -7.76
N TYR A 73 7.01 15.94 -7.56
CA TYR A 73 7.63 15.80 -6.25
C TYR A 73 7.29 17.00 -5.38
N ILE A 74 6.61 16.75 -4.27
CA ILE A 74 6.17 17.80 -3.33
C ILE A 74 7.06 17.74 -2.09
N LYS A 75 7.33 18.89 -1.48
CA LYS A 75 8.13 19.01 -0.25
C LYS A 75 7.61 18.12 0.89
N GLY A 76 6.29 17.90 0.96
CA GLY A 76 5.65 16.99 1.91
C GLY A 76 5.86 15.49 1.64
N THR A 77 6.43 15.09 0.49
CA THR A 77 6.62 13.68 0.15
C THR A 77 7.70 13.01 1.02
N ILE A 78 8.80 13.70 1.34
CA ILE A 78 9.87 13.18 2.20
C ILE A 78 9.39 12.89 3.63
N PRO A 79 8.81 13.86 4.37
CA PRO A 79 8.36 13.59 5.74
C PRO A 79 7.22 12.56 5.76
N GLY A 80 6.36 12.57 4.73
CA GLY A 80 5.28 11.59 4.60
C GLY A 80 5.77 10.16 4.38
N SER A 81 6.75 9.95 3.48
CA SER A 81 7.31 8.61 3.23
C SER A 81 8.07 8.07 4.43
N LEU A 82 8.77 8.93 5.17
CA LEU A 82 9.47 8.54 6.40
C LEU A 82 8.49 8.12 7.50
N LEU A 83 7.44 8.92 7.75
CA LEU A 83 6.39 8.57 8.72
C LEU A 83 5.67 7.28 8.35
N PHE A 84 5.37 7.09 7.06
CA PHE A 84 4.74 5.88 6.57
C PHE A 84 5.65 4.65 6.77
N GLY A 85 6.94 4.77 6.44
CA GLY A 85 7.92 3.70 6.63
C GLY A 85 8.09 3.31 8.10
N VAL A 86 8.20 4.29 9.00
CA VAL A 86 8.27 4.05 10.45
C VAL A 86 7.00 3.39 10.96
N GLY A 87 5.82 3.85 10.53
CA GLY A 87 4.55 3.23 10.88
C GLY A 87 4.46 1.77 10.43
N TRP A 88 4.92 1.46 9.21
CA TRP A 88 4.98 0.09 8.71
C TRP A 88 5.96 -0.78 9.51
N ALA A 89 7.13 -0.26 9.89
CA ALA A 89 8.11 -0.99 10.70
C ALA A 89 7.59 -1.30 12.12
N ILE A 90 6.81 -0.40 12.73
CA ILE A 90 6.24 -0.61 14.07
C ILE A 90 5.06 -1.59 14.03
N THR A 91 4.17 -1.42 13.06
CA THR A 91 2.91 -2.19 12.99
C THR A 91 3.06 -3.50 12.25
N GLY A 92 4.14 -3.69 11.48
CA GLY A 92 4.35 -4.88 10.66
C GLY A 92 3.23 -5.11 9.65
N ALA A 93 2.40 -4.11 9.36
CA ALA A 93 1.22 -4.25 8.51
C ALA A 93 1.13 -3.05 7.57
N CYS A 94 1.07 -3.32 6.27
CA CYS A 94 0.80 -2.28 5.27
C CYS A 94 -0.72 -2.19 5.01
N PRO A 95 -1.22 -1.14 4.33
CA PRO A 95 -2.66 -0.93 4.21
C PRO A 95 -3.38 -2.09 3.52
N SER A 96 -2.71 -2.85 2.64
CA SER A 96 -3.29 -4.06 2.05
C SER A 96 -3.32 -5.24 3.02
N ILE A 97 -2.27 -5.44 3.85
CA ILE A 97 -2.23 -6.52 4.84
C ILE A 97 -3.30 -6.30 5.91
N ALA A 98 -3.53 -5.05 6.33
CA ALA A 98 -4.57 -4.73 7.31
C ALA A 98 -5.98 -5.14 6.82
N LEU A 99 -6.25 -4.99 5.52
CA LEU A 99 -7.52 -5.43 4.93
C LEU A 99 -7.65 -6.96 4.88
N VAL A 100 -6.55 -7.68 4.60
CA VAL A 100 -6.53 -9.15 4.61
C VAL A 100 -6.70 -9.69 6.03
N GLN A 101 -5.97 -9.13 7.00
CA GLN A 101 -6.10 -9.51 8.42
C GLN A 101 -7.51 -9.27 8.97
N LEU A 102 -8.20 -8.21 8.51
CA LEU A 102 -9.61 -8.01 8.83
C LEU A 102 -10.49 -9.14 8.28
N GLY A 103 -10.22 -9.60 7.06
CA GLY A 103 -10.90 -10.74 6.44
C GLY A 103 -10.65 -12.07 7.16
N GLU A 104 -9.47 -12.26 7.75
CA GLU A 104 -9.12 -13.42 8.56
C GLU A 104 -9.64 -13.34 10.01
N GLY A 105 -10.21 -12.20 10.42
CA GLY A 105 -10.77 -12.02 11.77
C GLY A 105 -9.76 -11.62 12.84
N GLN A 106 -8.56 -11.15 12.45
CA GLN A 106 -7.54 -10.74 13.40
C GLN A 106 -7.87 -9.37 14.01
N LEU A 107 -8.06 -9.32 15.33
CA LEU A 107 -8.41 -8.09 16.06
C LEU A 107 -7.38 -6.97 15.91
N ALA A 108 -6.11 -7.31 15.66
CA ALA A 108 -5.04 -6.34 15.42
C ALA A 108 -5.30 -5.43 14.20
N ALA A 109 -6.05 -5.93 13.20
CA ALA A 109 -6.38 -5.18 11.99
C ALA A 109 -7.28 -3.95 12.26
N ILE A 110 -8.14 -4.03 13.27
CA ILE A 110 -9.04 -2.93 13.62
C ILE A 110 -8.24 -1.73 14.13
N VAL A 111 -7.21 -1.99 14.94
CA VAL A 111 -6.35 -0.95 15.52
C VAL A 111 -5.54 -0.26 14.43
N THR A 112 -4.96 -1.02 13.50
CA THR A 112 -4.16 -0.47 12.39
C THR A 112 -5.03 0.35 11.44
N ILE A 113 -6.24 -0.11 11.10
CA ILE A 113 -7.18 0.62 10.25
C ILE A 113 -7.64 1.90 10.92
N PHE A 114 -7.94 1.87 12.21
CA PHE A 114 -8.32 3.07 12.96
C PHE A 114 -7.16 4.08 13.02
N GLY A 115 -5.93 3.60 13.20
CA GLY A 115 -4.72 4.41 13.14
C GLY A 115 -4.51 5.05 11.76
N ILE A 116 -4.70 4.30 10.68
CA ILE A 116 -4.64 4.82 9.30
C ILE A 116 -5.71 5.90 9.10
N TYR A 117 -6.94 5.63 9.53
CA TYR A 117 -8.05 6.57 9.39
C TYR A 117 -7.79 7.89 10.15
N LEU A 118 -7.39 7.80 11.42
CA LEU A 118 -7.04 8.98 12.22
C LEU A 118 -5.83 9.72 11.66
N GLY A 119 -4.81 9.00 11.20
CA GLY A 119 -3.61 9.59 10.60
C GLY A 119 -3.94 10.39 9.34
N VAL A 120 -4.75 9.84 8.44
CA VAL A 120 -5.21 10.53 7.22
C VAL A 120 -6.09 11.74 7.57
N TRP A 121 -6.97 11.60 8.57
CA TRP A 121 -7.85 12.68 9.01
C TRP A 121 -7.06 13.85 9.61
N LEU A 122 -6.10 13.57 10.48
CA LEU A 122 -5.21 14.56 11.07
C LEU A 122 -4.35 15.21 9.99
N PHE A 123 -3.71 14.42 9.12
CA PHE A 123 -2.89 14.95 8.03
C PHE A 123 -3.69 15.89 7.13
N ARG A 124 -4.91 15.49 6.72
CA ARG A 124 -5.81 16.33 5.95
C ARG A 124 -6.11 17.65 6.68
N ARG A 125 -6.39 17.61 7.99
CA ARG A 125 -6.67 18.81 8.79
C ARG A 125 -5.45 19.73 8.89
N PHE A 126 -4.26 19.17 9.08
CA PHE A 126 -3.00 19.92 9.16
C PHE A 126 -2.61 20.57 7.83
N VAL A 127 -2.77 19.86 6.71
CA VAL A 127 -2.49 20.40 5.37
C VAL A 127 -3.44 21.53 5.03
N ILE A 128 -4.75 21.39 5.32
CA ILE A 128 -5.72 22.47 5.12
C ILE A 128 -5.39 23.70 5.98
N ALA A 129 -4.90 23.50 7.21
CA ALA A 129 -4.52 24.59 8.10
C ALA A 129 -3.21 25.29 7.68
N ASN A 130 -2.31 24.60 6.98
CA ASN A 130 -1.00 25.12 6.60
C ASN A 130 -0.70 24.83 5.11
N PRO A 131 -1.31 25.59 4.17
CA PRO A 131 -1.21 25.34 2.72
C PRO A 131 0.20 25.55 2.15
N SER A 132 1.15 26.10 2.93
CA SER A 132 2.54 26.25 2.51
C SER A 132 3.30 24.90 2.42
N PHE A 133 2.78 23.83 3.04
CA PHE A 133 3.47 22.53 3.12
C PHE A 133 3.19 21.61 1.93
N ASP A 134 2.03 21.80 1.29
CA ASP A 134 1.57 21.00 0.18
C ASP A 134 0.67 21.87 -0.71
N ASN A 135 1.10 22.10 -1.94
CA ASN A 135 0.25 22.72 -2.95
C ASN A 135 -0.70 21.62 -3.41
N GLY A 136 -1.78 21.42 -2.66
CA GLY A 136 -2.65 20.24 -2.65
C GLY A 136 -3.38 19.89 -3.95
N ILE A 137 -2.64 19.63 -5.03
CA ILE A 137 -3.15 19.24 -6.33
C ILE A 137 -2.12 18.30 -6.97
N CYS A 138 -2.21 17.01 -6.65
CA CYS A 138 -1.80 15.98 -7.58
C CYS A 138 -3.02 15.62 -8.43
N GLY A 139 -3.17 16.26 -9.59
CA GLY A 139 -4.02 15.73 -10.67
C GLY A 139 -5.34 16.44 -10.98
N GLU A 140 -5.42 17.78 -10.92
CA GLU A 140 -6.38 18.52 -11.76
C GLU A 140 -5.68 18.98 -13.05
N GLU A 141 -5.46 18.02 -13.95
CA GLU A 141 -5.39 18.22 -15.41
C GLU A 141 -5.86 16.95 -16.13
#